data_AF-A0A0G0UHE0-F1
#
_entry.id   AF-A0A0G0UHE0-F1
#
_cell.length_a   1.000
_cell.length_b   1.000
_cell.length_c   1.000
_cell.angle_alpha   90.00
_cell.angle_beta   90.00
_cell.angle_gamma   90.00
#
_symmetry.space_group_name_H-M   'P 1'
#
loop_
_entity.id
_entity.type
_entity.pdbx_description
1 polymer ?
#
loop_
_entity_poly.entity_id
_entity_poly.type
_entity_poly.pdbx_seq_one_letter_code
_entity_poly.pdbx_strand_id
1 'polypeptide(L)'
;MRVTKGMTVLFVLSFLVWIGLRVIVSIQFNQECGGHLKRAADASTIEMAKTELETSLKYLEANNLTKGYTSIIYNTPNEDIGFWYQNLKASFTELEKVSPEASQLEKTNILMKLRETLLDTSENGIKVTIPQGIAIFPFNMLFAGFGLITSMLCVIGVIPWIEKTL
;
A
#
# COMPACT_ATOMS: atom_id res chain seq x y z
N MET A 1 26.50 -22.91 18.61
CA MET A 1 25.32 -22.86 19.51
C MET A 1 24.41 -24.04 19.19
N ARG A 2 24.05 -24.89 20.16
CA ARG A 2 23.16 -26.03 19.91
C ARG A 2 21.71 -25.55 19.87
N VAL A 3 21.11 -25.45 18.69
CA VAL A 3 19.69 -25.10 18.55
C VAL A 3 18.83 -26.25 19.09
N THR A 4 17.94 -25.94 20.02
CA THR A 4 16.98 -26.91 20.59
C THR A 4 15.66 -26.88 19.82
N LYS A 5 14.88 -27.95 19.90
CA LYS A 5 13.55 -28.03 19.25
C LYS A 5 12.63 -26.87 19.68
N GLY A 6 12.67 -26.50 20.97
CA GLY A 6 11.90 -25.36 21.48
C GLY A 6 12.30 -24.03 20.85
N MET A 7 13.60 -23.81 20.61
CA MET A 7 14.10 -22.61 19.92
C MET A 7 13.66 -22.57 18.46
N THR A 8 13.71 -23.70 17.74
CA THR A 8 13.23 -23.78 16.36
C THR A 8 11.75 -23.40 16.25
N VAL A 9 10.90 -23.91 17.16
CA VAL A 9 9.48 -23.55 17.19
C VAL A 9 9.28 -22.04 17.43
N LEU A 10 10.01 -21.45 18.38
CA LEU A 10 9.95 -20.01 18.64
C LEU A 10 10.34 -19.18 17.41
N PHE A 11 11.40 -19.58 16.69
CA PHE A 11 11.84 -18.87 15.49
C PHE A 11 10.79 -18.92 14.38
N VAL A 12 10.19 -20.10 14.12
CA VAL A 12 9.11 -20.25 13.15
C VAL A 12 7.90 -19.39 13.54
N LEU A 13 7.48 -19.43 14.81
CA LEU A 13 6.35 -18.62 15.29
C LEU A 13 6.62 -17.13 15.11
N SER A 14 7.83 -16.65 15.43
CA SER A 14 8.18 -15.24 15.26
C SER A 14 8.09 -14.78 13.79
N PHE A 15 8.50 -15.63 12.85
CA PHE A 15 8.41 -15.37 11.43
C PHE A 15 6.95 -15.35 10.95
N LEU A 16 6.13 -16.29 11.41
CA LEU A 16 4.69 -16.32 11.10
C LEU A 16 3.97 -15.09 11.65
N VAL A 17 4.32 -14.62 12.85
CA VAL A 17 3.79 -13.37 13.41
C VAL A 17 4.15 -12.18 12.52
N TRP A 18 5.39 -12.09 12.06
CA TRP A 18 5.82 -11.02 11.14
C TRP A 18 5.02 -11.02 9.84
N ILE A 19 4.80 -12.20 9.23
CA ILE A 19 3.96 -12.34 8.03
C ILE A 19 2.51 -11.90 8.34
N GLY A 20 1.94 -12.41 9.43
CA GLY A 20 0.56 -12.12 9.81
C GLY A 20 0.31 -10.62 10.00
N LEU A 21 1.20 -9.93 10.72
CA LEU A 21 1.13 -8.49 10.91
C LEU A 21 1.20 -7.74 9.56
N ARG A 22 2.11 -8.15 8.66
CA ARG A 22 2.23 -7.55 7.31
C ARG A 22 0.96 -7.71 6.48
N VAL A 23 0.30 -8.85 6.58
CA VAL A 23 -0.96 -9.10 5.86
C VAL A 23 -2.08 -8.23 6.44
N ILE A 24 -2.22 -8.19 7.77
CA ILE A 24 -3.27 -7.41 8.44
C ILE A 24 -3.22 -5.93 8.05
N VAL A 25 -2.05 -5.30 8.19
CA VAL A 25 -1.88 -3.87 7.86
C VAL A 25 -2.07 -3.59 6.37
N SER A 26 -1.67 -4.52 5.50
CA SER A 26 -1.91 -4.41 4.06
C SER A 26 -3.41 -4.48 3.73
N ILE A 27 -4.17 -5.36 4.39
CA ILE A 27 -5.62 -5.47 4.20
C ILE A 27 -6.30 -4.20 4.70
N GLN A 28 -5.94 -3.74 5.89
CA GLN A 28 -6.53 -2.53 6.49
C GLN A 28 -6.30 -1.31 5.58
N PHE A 29 -5.08 -1.09 5.11
CA PHE A 29 -4.80 -0.02 4.15
C PHE A 29 -5.63 -0.15 2.87
N ASN A 30 -5.78 -1.37 2.35
CA ASN A 30 -6.57 -1.60 1.16
C ASN A 30 -8.07 -1.37 1.38
N GLN A 31 -8.62 -1.69 2.55
CA GLN A 31 -10.03 -1.44 2.87
C GLN A 31 -10.31 0.06 3.01
N GLU A 32 -9.45 0.78 3.73
CA GLU A 32 -9.69 2.17 4.10
C GLU A 32 -9.23 3.19 3.05
N CYS A 33 -8.29 2.82 2.16
CA CYS A 33 -7.74 3.72 1.16
C CYS A 33 -7.65 3.09 -0.24
N GLY A 34 -6.91 1.98 -0.40
CA GLY A 34 -6.62 1.43 -1.72
C GLY A 34 -7.87 1.04 -2.53
N GLY A 35 -8.85 0.45 -1.86
CA GLY A 35 -10.14 0.07 -2.44
C GLY A 35 -10.99 1.27 -2.81
N HIS A 36 -10.98 2.33 -2.01
CA HIS A 36 -11.66 3.59 -2.32
C HIS A 36 -11.02 4.30 -3.53
N LEU A 37 -9.69 4.28 -3.65
CA LEU A 37 -9.01 4.76 -4.86
C LEU A 37 -9.42 3.95 -6.09
N LYS A 38 -9.53 2.63 -5.97
CA LYS A 38 -10.01 1.77 -7.06
C LYS A 38 -11.45 2.13 -7.46
N ARG A 39 -12.34 2.33 -6.49
CA ARG A 39 -13.74 2.72 -6.74
C ARG A 39 -13.86 4.12 -7.34
N ALA A 40 -13.01 5.07 -6.95
CA ALA A 40 -12.95 6.39 -7.55
C ALA A 40 -12.55 6.29 -9.04
N ALA A 41 -11.60 5.42 -9.37
CA ALA A 41 -11.15 5.19 -10.74
C ALA A 41 -12.20 4.48 -11.62
N ASP A 42 -13.06 3.65 -11.00
CA ASP A 42 -14.13 2.91 -11.68
C ASP A 42 -15.48 3.65 -11.67
N ALA A 43 -15.54 4.86 -11.09
CA ALA A 43 -16.77 5.62 -10.95
C ALA A 43 -17.33 6.09 -12.31
N SER A 44 -18.65 6.01 -12.46
CA SER A 44 -19.38 6.44 -13.67
C SER A 44 -19.88 7.89 -13.61
N THR A 45 -19.79 8.52 -12.43
CA THR A 45 -20.22 9.91 -12.20
C THR A 45 -19.15 10.69 -11.43
N ILE A 46 -19.14 12.01 -11.59
CA ILE A 46 -18.22 12.91 -10.91
C ILE A 46 -18.44 12.85 -9.40
N GLU A 47 -19.69 12.77 -8.96
CA GLU A 47 -20.10 12.74 -7.55
C GLU A 47 -19.61 11.46 -6.85
N MET A 48 -19.72 10.30 -7.52
CA MET A 48 -19.17 9.05 -7.00
C MET A 48 -17.65 9.10 -6.92
N ALA A 49 -16.98 9.59 -7.97
CA ALA A 49 -15.53 9.72 -7.98
C ALA A 49 -15.03 10.63 -6.83
N LYS A 50 -15.71 11.77 -6.61
CA LYS A 50 -15.44 12.69 -5.50
C LYS A 50 -15.55 11.98 -4.15
N THR A 51 -16.67 11.31 -3.90
CA THR A 51 -16.95 10.69 -2.59
C THR A 51 -15.89 9.66 -2.22
N GLU A 52 -15.52 8.79 -3.17
CA GLU A 52 -14.55 7.72 -2.96
C GLU A 52 -13.11 8.27 -2.83
N LEU A 53 -12.74 9.25 -3.66
CA LEU A 53 -11.43 9.88 -3.58
C LEU A 53 -11.28 10.71 -2.30
N GLU A 54 -12.33 11.41 -1.87
CA GLU A 54 -12.36 12.16 -0.62
C GLU A 54 -12.14 11.23 0.58
N THR A 55 -12.79 10.06 0.59
CA THR A 55 -12.62 9.05 1.63
C THR A 55 -11.15 8.63 1.74
N SER A 56 -10.51 8.36 0.59
CA SER A 56 -9.08 8.03 0.55
C SER A 56 -8.20 9.17 1.08
N LEU A 57 -8.46 10.41 0.64
CA LEU A 57 -7.70 11.59 1.10
C LEU A 57 -7.84 11.82 2.62
N LYS A 58 -9.05 11.69 3.17
CA LYS A 58 -9.29 11.78 4.61
C LYS A 58 -8.50 10.74 5.39
N TYR A 59 -8.47 9.49 4.91
CA TYR A 59 -7.65 8.45 5.51
C TYR A 59 -6.15 8.81 5.50
N LEU A 60 -5.64 9.30 4.37
CA LEU A 60 -4.23 9.70 4.25
C LEU A 60 -3.88 10.84 5.20
N GLU A 61 -4.72 11.87 5.27
CA GLU A 61 -4.54 13.01 6.17
C GLU A 61 -4.59 12.56 7.64
N ALA A 62 -5.58 11.74 8.03
CA ALA A 62 -5.73 11.25 9.40
C ALA A 62 -4.56 10.36 9.85
N ASN A 63 -3.93 9.63 8.93
CA ASN A 63 -2.80 8.74 9.21
C ASN A 63 -1.43 9.38 8.92
N ASN A 64 -1.37 10.69 8.63
CA ASN A 64 -0.14 11.41 8.29
C ASN A 64 0.61 10.84 7.06
N LEU A 65 -0.12 10.23 6.13
CA LEU A 65 0.40 9.65 4.88
C LEU A 65 0.41 10.69 3.75
N THR A 66 0.96 11.87 4.02
CA THR A 66 0.91 13.04 3.10
C THR A 66 2.28 13.53 2.65
N LYS A 67 3.37 12.98 3.19
CA LYS A 67 4.76 13.36 2.89
C LYS A 67 5.75 12.26 3.28
N GLY A 68 6.97 12.36 2.77
CA GLY A 68 8.07 11.45 3.07
C GLY A 68 8.20 10.34 2.02
N TYR A 69 9.06 9.37 2.32
CA TYR A 69 9.36 8.24 1.44
C TYR A 69 9.14 6.92 2.17
N THR A 70 8.57 5.93 1.47
CA THR A 70 8.46 4.56 2.01
C THR A 70 9.77 3.78 1.98
N SER A 71 10.77 4.33 1.29
CA SER A 71 12.13 3.81 1.13
C SER A 71 12.83 3.58 2.47
N ILE A 72 13.73 2.58 2.50
CA ILE A 72 14.56 2.29 3.69
C ILE A 72 15.98 2.83 3.50
N ILE A 73 16.57 2.60 2.32
CA ILE A 73 17.99 2.88 2.06
C ILE A 73 18.16 4.06 1.10
N TYR A 74 17.42 4.07 -0.01
CA TYR A 74 17.56 5.10 -1.04
C TYR A 74 16.19 5.54 -1.53
N ASN A 75 15.98 6.86 -1.57
CA ASN A 75 14.69 7.44 -1.95
C ASN A 75 14.50 7.34 -3.47
N THR A 76 13.36 6.79 -3.89
CA THR A 76 12.99 6.69 -5.30
C THR A 76 11.64 7.38 -5.56
N PRO A 77 11.40 7.93 -6.77
CA PRO A 77 10.17 8.69 -7.04
C PRO A 77 8.87 7.91 -6.85
N ASN A 78 8.87 6.60 -7.12
CA ASN A 78 7.72 5.71 -6.90
C ASN A 78 7.46 5.39 -5.42
N GLU A 79 8.31 5.84 -4.52
CA GLU A 79 8.18 5.72 -3.06
C GLU A 79 7.86 7.05 -2.39
N ASP A 80 7.76 8.14 -3.17
CA ASP A 80 7.44 9.49 -2.68
C ASP A 80 5.95 9.63 -2.35
N ILE A 81 5.64 9.62 -1.06
CA ILE A 81 4.28 9.76 -0.54
C ILE A 81 3.75 11.18 -0.80
N GLY A 82 4.63 12.18 -0.74
CA GLY A 82 4.24 13.58 -0.94
C GLY A 82 3.79 13.82 -2.36
N PHE A 83 4.60 13.40 -3.34
CA PHE A 83 4.24 13.52 -4.75
C PHE A 83 2.94 12.78 -5.07
N TRP A 84 2.81 11.54 -4.60
CA TRP A 84 1.59 10.75 -4.79
C TRP A 84 0.35 11.42 -4.17
N TYR A 85 0.43 11.86 -2.91
CA TYR A 85 -0.66 12.55 -2.21
C TYR A 85 -1.06 13.85 -2.92
N GLN A 86 -0.09 14.65 -3.40
CA GLN A 86 -0.38 15.89 -4.13
C GLN A 86 -1.11 15.62 -5.44
N ASN A 87 -0.76 14.55 -6.17
CA ASN A 87 -1.50 14.18 -7.38
C ASN A 87 -2.96 13.79 -7.06
N LEU A 88 -3.20 13.02 -6.01
CA LEU A 88 -4.56 12.69 -5.56
C LEU A 88 -5.36 13.94 -5.21
N LYS A 89 -4.75 14.87 -4.45
CA LYS A 89 -5.39 16.12 -4.04
C LYS A 89 -5.69 17.03 -5.24
N ALA A 90 -4.78 17.08 -6.21
CA ALA A 90 -4.97 17.82 -7.46
C ALA A 90 -6.13 17.25 -8.28
N SER A 91 -6.20 15.92 -8.45
CA SER A 91 -7.32 15.26 -9.12
C SER A 91 -8.64 15.51 -8.41
N PHE A 92 -8.67 15.48 -7.08
CA PHE A 92 -9.86 15.82 -6.30
C PHE A 92 -10.31 17.26 -6.54
N THR A 93 -9.38 18.20 -6.50
CA THR A 93 -9.66 19.63 -6.77
C THR A 93 -10.18 19.85 -8.19
N GLU A 94 -9.69 19.08 -9.17
CA GLU A 94 -10.19 19.11 -10.55
C GLU A 94 -11.64 18.62 -10.63
N LEU A 95 -11.98 17.53 -9.93
CA LEU A 95 -13.37 17.07 -9.82
C LEU A 95 -14.27 18.14 -9.19
N GLU A 96 -13.83 18.80 -8.12
CA GLU A 96 -14.62 19.85 -7.43
C GLU A 96 -15.00 21.02 -8.34
N LYS A 97 -14.13 21.35 -9.30
CA LYS A 97 -14.32 22.46 -10.23
C LYS A 97 -15.24 22.13 -11.41
N VAL A 98 -15.68 20.88 -11.56
CA VAL A 98 -16.59 20.49 -12.63
C VAL A 98 -17.96 21.14 -12.40
N SER A 99 -18.39 21.97 -13.36
CA SER A 99 -19.73 22.57 -13.36
C SER A 99 -20.80 21.48 -13.49
N PRO A 100 -21.94 21.60 -12.77
CA PRO A 100 -23.08 20.70 -12.94
C PRO A 100 -23.58 20.64 -14.39
N GLU A 101 -23.50 21.76 -15.09
CA GLU A 101 -23.90 21.97 -16.48
C GLU A 101 -22.85 21.49 -17.50
N ALA A 102 -21.69 21.00 -17.06
CA ALA A 102 -20.68 20.44 -17.95
C ALA A 102 -21.27 19.32 -18.81
N SER A 103 -20.85 19.29 -20.07
CA SER A 103 -21.31 18.29 -21.03
C SER A 103 -20.90 16.88 -20.59
N GLN A 104 -21.65 15.88 -21.07
CA GLN A 104 -21.33 14.48 -20.78
C GLN A 104 -19.92 14.08 -21.26
N LEU A 105 -19.47 14.66 -22.36
CA LEU A 105 -18.13 14.42 -22.90
C LEU A 105 -17.04 14.97 -21.97
N GLU A 106 -17.21 16.18 -21.44
CA GLU A 106 -16.29 16.78 -20.47
C GLU A 106 -16.22 15.94 -19.19
N LYS A 107 -17.37 15.54 -18.64
CA LYS A 107 -17.44 14.68 -17.45
C LYS A 107 -16.68 13.36 -17.69
N THR A 108 -16.89 12.75 -18.85
CA THR A 108 -16.21 11.49 -19.22
C THR A 108 -14.70 11.68 -19.35
N ASN A 109 -14.23 12.75 -19.98
CA ASN A 109 -12.80 13.03 -20.13
C ASN A 109 -12.11 13.23 -18.78
N ILE A 110 -12.76 13.93 -17.84
CA ILE A 110 -12.22 14.14 -16.50
C ILE A 110 -12.15 12.81 -15.73
N LEU A 111 -13.17 11.97 -15.81
CA LEU A 111 -13.17 10.64 -15.19
C LEU A 111 -12.10 9.72 -15.80
N MET A 112 -11.87 9.78 -17.11
CA MET A 112 -10.79 9.03 -17.76
C MET A 112 -9.42 9.48 -17.27
N LYS A 113 -9.16 10.79 -17.20
CA LYS A 113 -7.92 11.34 -16.66
C LYS A 113 -7.70 10.94 -15.20
N LEU A 114 -8.77 10.96 -14.38
CA LEU A 114 -8.72 10.47 -13.01
C LEU A 114 -8.29 9.00 -12.98
N ARG A 115 -8.93 8.16 -13.79
CA ARG A 115 -8.61 6.74 -13.89
C ARG A 115 -7.14 6.49 -14.24
N GLU A 116 -6.60 7.23 -15.20
CA GLU A 116 -5.17 7.15 -15.59
C GLU A 116 -4.22 7.60 -14.47
N THR A 117 -4.66 8.55 -13.64
CA THR A 117 -3.86 9.00 -12.48
C THR A 117 -3.85 7.95 -11.36
N LEU A 118 -5.01 7.32 -11.12
CA LEU A 118 -5.21 6.39 -10.01
C LEU A 118 -4.76 4.96 -10.31
N LEU A 119 -4.65 4.57 -11.59
CA LEU A 119 -4.36 3.21 -12.00
C LEU A 119 -3.10 3.15 -12.86
N ASP A 120 -2.27 2.15 -12.58
CA ASP A 120 -1.11 1.78 -13.37
C ASP A 120 -1.40 0.47 -14.13
N THR A 121 -0.91 0.39 -15.36
CA THR A 121 -1.07 -0.79 -16.21
C THR A 121 0.24 -1.56 -16.22
N SER A 122 0.22 -2.77 -15.68
CA SER A 122 1.38 -3.67 -15.64
C SER A 122 1.07 -4.99 -16.38
N GLU A 123 2.10 -5.82 -16.60
CA GLU A 123 1.93 -7.17 -17.17
C GLU A 123 0.94 -8.04 -16.39
N ASN A 124 0.78 -7.78 -15.08
CA ASN A 124 -0.14 -8.49 -14.20
C ASN A 124 -1.54 -7.86 -14.14
N GLY A 125 -1.83 -6.92 -15.03
CA GLY A 125 -3.11 -6.21 -15.13
C GLY A 125 -3.09 -4.80 -14.55
N ILE A 126 -4.29 -4.25 -14.38
CA ILE A 126 -4.54 -2.89 -13.92
C ILE A 126 -4.55 -2.88 -12.39
N LYS A 127 -3.69 -2.07 -11.77
CA LYS A 127 -3.57 -1.94 -10.31
C LYS A 127 -3.66 -0.47 -9.90
N VAL A 128 -4.13 -0.20 -8.68
CA VAL A 128 -4.06 1.15 -8.11
C VAL A 128 -2.60 1.59 -7.94
N THR A 129 -2.30 2.79 -8.42
CA THR A 129 -1.02 3.48 -8.24
C THR A 129 -0.87 3.87 -6.77
N ILE A 130 0.01 3.16 -6.04
CA ILE A 130 0.32 3.43 -4.63
C ILE A 130 1.84 3.29 -4.38
N PRO A 131 2.44 4.11 -3.50
CA PRO A 131 3.83 3.93 -3.11
C PRO A 131 4.05 2.56 -2.47
N GLN A 132 5.13 1.88 -2.87
CA GLN A 132 5.41 0.54 -2.36
C GLN A 132 5.68 0.57 -0.87
N GLY A 133 5.03 -0.31 -0.11
CA GLY A 133 5.20 -0.38 1.35
C GLY A 133 4.48 0.71 2.15
N ILE A 134 3.61 1.52 1.53
CA ILE A 134 2.87 2.57 2.24
C ILE A 134 2.02 2.06 3.40
N ALA A 135 1.50 0.82 3.30
CA ALA A 135 0.66 0.21 4.34
C ALA A 135 1.38 0.03 5.70
N ILE A 136 2.71 0.06 5.73
CA ILE A 136 3.50 -0.05 6.97
C ILE A 136 4.25 1.24 7.32
N PHE A 137 4.04 2.32 6.57
CA PHE A 137 4.65 3.60 6.86
C PHE A 137 4.16 4.16 8.20
N PRO A 138 5.03 4.77 9.03
CA PRO A 138 6.45 5.07 8.82
C PRO A 138 7.43 3.97 9.27
N PHE A 139 6.95 2.78 9.62
CA PHE A 139 7.74 1.73 10.24
C PHE A 139 8.42 0.77 9.25
N ASN A 140 8.60 1.18 7.98
CA ASN A 140 9.19 0.38 6.90
C ASN A 140 10.52 -0.28 7.32
N MET A 141 11.41 0.50 7.91
CA MET A 141 12.72 0.02 8.39
C MET A 141 12.59 -1.01 9.51
N LEU A 142 11.69 -0.79 10.48
CA LEU A 142 11.45 -1.72 11.59
C LEU A 142 10.93 -3.06 11.06
N PHE A 143 9.92 -3.02 10.19
CA PHE A 143 9.35 -4.23 9.59
C PHE A 143 10.36 -4.98 8.74
N ALA A 144 11.20 -4.29 7.96
CA ALA A 144 12.26 -4.94 7.19
C ALA A 144 13.32 -5.58 8.09
N GLY A 145 13.79 -4.87 9.12
CA GLY A 145 14.76 -5.39 10.08
C GLY A 145 14.22 -6.60 10.85
N PHE A 146 12.98 -6.51 11.36
CA PHE A 146 12.35 -7.63 12.06
C PHE A 146 12.12 -8.83 11.13
N GLY A 147 11.75 -8.60 9.87
CA GLY A 147 11.62 -9.65 8.85
C GLY A 147 12.94 -10.33 8.51
N LEU A 148 14.02 -9.56 8.37
CA LEU A 148 15.37 -10.10 8.15
C LEU A 148 15.84 -10.95 9.33
N ILE A 149 15.66 -10.48 10.56
CA ILE A 149 16.09 -11.22 11.76
C ILE A 149 15.29 -12.51 11.89
N THR A 150 13.97 -12.45 11.81
CA THR A 150 13.10 -13.64 11.98
C THR A 150 13.28 -14.66 10.87
N SER A 151 13.49 -14.23 9.62
CA SER A 151 13.80 -15.14 8.52
C SER A 151 15.15 -15.85 8.71
N MET A 152 16.21 -15.14 9.10
CA MET A 152 17.51 -15.77 9.38
C MET A 152 17.43 -16.77 10.54
N LEU A 153 16.75 -16.40 11.62
CA LEU A 153 16.54 -17.29 12.77
C LEU A 153 15.74 -18.54 12.37
N CYS A 154 14.71 -18.39 11.53
CA CYS A 154 13.92 -19.50 11.00
C CYS A 154 14.81 -20.48 10.22
N VAL A 155 15.65 -19.98 9.31
CA VAL A 155 16.60 -20.81 8.53
C VAL A 155 17.60 -21.53 9.43
N ILE A 156 18.22 -20.83 10.38
CA ILE A 156 19.15 -21.41 11.37
C ILE A 156 18.46 -22.46 12.23
N GLY A 157 17.17 -22.28 12.53
CA GLY A 157 16.38 -23.22 13.31
C GLY A 157 16.01 -24.49 12.56
N VAL A 158 15.67 -24.37 11.28
CA VAL A 158 15.08 -25.45 10.48
C VAL A 158 16.14 -26.36 9.84
N ILE A 159 17.24 -25.81 9.31
CA ILE A 159 18.28 -26.62 8.62
C ILE A 159 18.82 -27.77 9.50
N PRO A 160 19.27 -27.52 10.75
CA PRO A 160 19.82 -28.59 11.59
C PRO A 160 18.76 -29.58 12.08
N TRP A 161 17.48 -29.22 11.99
CA TRP A 161 16.37 -30.11 12.33
C TRP A 161 16.06 -31.08 11.19
N ILE A 162 16.09 -30.60 9.95
CA ILE A 162 15.95 -31.43 8.75
C ILE A 162 17.09 -32.45 8.66
N GLU A 163 18.34 -32.03 8.84
CA GLU A 163 19.53 -32.91 8.79
C GLU A 163 19.51 -34.06 9.81
N LYS A 164 18.80 -33.90 10.93
CA LYS A 164 18.68 -34.94 11.96
C LYS A 164 17.51 -35.90 11.73
N THR A 165 16.65 -35.58 10.77
CA THR A 165 15.41 -36.32 10.50
C THR A 165 15.50 -37.12 9.19
N LEU A 166 16.43 -36.77 8.29
CA LEU A 166 16.85 -37.54 7.12
C LEU A 166 17.95 -38.54 7.49
#